data_AF-B9SSR6-F1
#
_entry.id   AF-B9SSR6-F1
#
_cell.length_a   1.000
_cell.length_b   1.000
_cell.length_c   1.000
_cell.angle_alpha   90.00
_cell.angle_beta   90.00
_cell.angle_gamma   90.00
#
_symmetry.space_group_name_H-M   'P 1'
#
loop_
_entity.id
_entity.type
_entity.pdbx_description
1 polymer ?
#
loop_
_entity_poly.entity_id
_entity_poly.type
_entity_poly.pdbx_seq_one_letter_code
_entity_poly.pdbx_strand_id
1 'polypeptide(L)' 'MDSLSAKKTIFIIGATNRLDTIDPALFRPGRLDQLIYIPLPDEISRLQLSKASLRKSPVSKEVYLQVLAKHTEGF' A
#
# COMPACT_ATOMS: atom_id res chain seq x y z
N MET A 1 -16.73 4.99 18.52
CA MET A 1 -15.38 5.11 19.10
C MET A 1 -15.43 5.88 20.42
N ASP A 2 -16.59 5.89 21.11
CA ASP A 2 -16.90 6.98 22.05
C ASP A 2 -16.86 6.55 23.51
N SER A 3 -16.17 5.45 23.82
CA SER A 3 -15.92 5.02 25.20
C SER A 3 -14.63 4.22 25.29
N LEU A 4 -13.50 4.85 24.94
CA LEU A 4 -12.19 4.37 25.37
C LEU A 4 -11.68 5.25 26.50
N SER A 5 -11.81 4.73 27.71
CA SER A 5 -11.30 5.32 28.94
C SER A 5 -9.80 5.65 28.82
N ALA A 6 -9.43 6.79 29.38
CA ALA A 6 -8.18 7.52 29.20
C ALA A 6 -6.85 6.70 29.22
N LYS A 7 -5.88 7.19 28.41
CA LYS A 7 -4.41 7.00 28.44
C LYS A 7 -3.73 6.04 27.44
N LYS A 8 -4.30 5.75 26.27
CA LYS A 8 -3.49 5.29 25.12
C LYS A 8 -3.85 6.06 23.87
N THR A 9 -2.86 6.72 23.27
CA THR A 9 -2.96 7.20 21.89
C THR A 9 -3.05 5.97 21.00
N ILE A 10 -4.21 5.77 20.38
CA ILE A 10 -4.46 4.65 19.47
C ILE A 10 -4.50 5.21 18.07
N PHE A 11 -3.70 4.61 17.19
CA PHE A 11 -3.71 4.90 15.76
C PHE A 11 -4.46 3.75 15.05
N ILE A 12 -5.43 4.10 14.22
CA ILE A 12 -6.25 3.12 13.48
C ILE A 12 -5.93 3.27 12.00
N ILE A 13 -5.63 2.15 11.35
CA ILE A 13 -5.46 2.07 9.89
C ILE A 13 -6.53 1.12 9.36
N GLY A 14 -7.34 1.60 8.43
CA GLY A 14 -8.27 0.78 7.64
C GLY A 14 -7.74 0.62 6.21
N ALA A 15 -8.00 -0.53 5.60
CA ALA A 15 -7.72 -0.79 4.19
C ALA A 15 -8.98 -1.35 3.52
N THR A 16 -9.35 -0.83 2.36
CA THR A 16 -10.49 -1.31 1.56
C THR A 16 -10.20 -1.17 0.08
N ASN A 17 -10.68 -2.13 -0.72
CA ASN A 17 -10.69 -2.04 -2.18
C ASN A 17 -12.01 -1.45 -2.73
N ARG A 18 -12.96 -1.12 -1.84
CA ARG A 18 -14.32 -0.66 -2.18
C ARG A 18 -14.73 0.52 -1.31
N LEU A 19 -14.22 1.71 -1.62
CA LEU A 19 -14.52 2.94 -0.88
C LEU A 19 -16.02 3.29 -0.94
N ASP A 20 -16.69 2.93 -2.04
CA ASP A 20 -18.13 3.11 -2.28
C ASP A 20 -19.03 2.39 -1.26
N THR A 21 -18.52 1.33 -0.62
CA THR A 21 -19.30 0.52 0.33
C THR A 21 -19.14 0.93 1.78
N ILE A 22 -18.22 1.85 2.07
CA ILE A 22 -17.92 2.29 3.44
C ILE A 22 -18.95 3.31 3.90
N ASP A 23 -19.45 3.16 5.13
CA ASP A 23 -20.35 4.13 5.76
C ASP A 23 -19.69 5.53 5.76
N PRO A 24 -20.32 6.54 5.12
CA PRO A 24 -19.79 7.90 5.09
C PRO A 24 -19.54 8.52 6.47
N ALA A 25 -20.21 8.02 7.52
CA ALA A 25 -20.00 8.47 8.89
C ALA A 25 -18.58 8.17 9.41
N LEU A 26 -17.86 7.21 8.84
CA LEU A 26 -16.49 6.88 9.23
C LEU A 26 -15.45 7.91 8.76
N PHE A 27 -15.75 8.68 7.71
CA PHE A 27 -14.86 9.73 7.19
C PHE A 27 -14.96 11.07 7.94
N ARG A 28 -15.83 11.15 8.95
CA ARG A 28 -15.97 12.36 9.75
C ARG A 28 -14.73 12.58 10.62
N PRO A 29 -14.35 13.85 10.87
CA PRO A 29 -13.21 14.18 11.73
C PRO A 29 -13.24 13.43 13.07
N GLY A 30 -12.09 12.91 13.51
CA GLY A 30 -11.95 12.12 14.75
C GLY A 30 -12.24 10.62 14.61
N ARG A 31 -12.43 10.12 13.38
CA ARG A 31 -12.59 8.69 13.05
C ARG A 31 -11.52 8.23 12.05
N LEU A 32 -11.89 8.03 10.78
CA LEU A 32 -10.97 7.74 9.66
C LEU A 32 -10.90 8.97 8.77
N ASP A 33 -10.21 9.99 9.25
CA ASP A 33 -10.15 11.34 8.68
C ASP A 33 -9.08 11.52 7.60
N GLN A 34 -8.18 10.55 7.41
CA GLN A 34 -7.18 10.54 6.35
C GLN A 34 -7.45 9.43 5.33
N LEU A 35 -7.65 9.82 4.07
CA LEU A 35 -7.77 8.90 2.94
C LEU A 35 -6.47 8.89 2.15
N ILE A 36 -5.84 7.72 2.06
CA ILE A 36 -4.61 7.52 1.29
C ILE A 36 -4.96 6.60 0.12
N TYR A 37 -4.87 7.13 -1.10
CA TYR A 37 -5.02 6.34 -2.31
C TYR A 37 -3.71 5.63 -2.65
N ILE A 38 -3.80 4.33 -2.94
CA ILE A 38 -2.66 3.51 -3.36
C ILE A 38 -2.87 3.15 -4.84
N PRO A 39 -2.17 3.81 -5.78
CA PRO A 39 -2.25 3.47 -7.19
C PRO A 39 -1.50 2.16 -7.50
N LEU A 40 -1.72 1.61 -8.69
CA LEU A 40 -0.84 0.59 -9.25
C LEU A 40 0.60 1.13 -9.38
N PRO A 41 1.62 0.28 -9.20
CA PRO A 41 3.01 0.71 -9.25
C PRO A 41 3.41 1.13 -10.67
N ASP A 42 4.13 2.25 -10.77
CA ASP A 42 4.81 2.67 -12.00
C ASP A 42 6.04 1.81 -12.30
N GLU A 43 6.66 1.98 -13.47
CA GLU A 43 7.83 1.18 -13.87
C GLU A 43 8.98 1.26 -12.84
N ILE A 44 9.22 2.44 -12.27
CA ILE A 44 10.27 2.65 -11.27
C ILE A 44 9.94 1.87 -10.00
N SER A 45 8.70 1.92 -9.52
CA SER A 45 8.23 1.18 -8.36
C SER A 45 8.30 -0.32 -8.60
N ARG A 46 7.91 -0.82 -9.79
CA ARG A 46 8.02 -2.24 -10.15
C ARG A 46 9.47 -2.73 -10.17
N LEU A 47 10.41 -1.89 -10.62
CA LEU A 47 11.84 -2.20 -10.52
C LEU A 47 12.30 -2.33 -9.06
N GLN A 48 11.86 -1.43 -8.18
CA GLN A 48 12.20 -1.50 -6.75
C GLN A 48 11.56 -2.71 -6.07
N LEU A 49 10.30 -3.02 -6.38
CA LEU A 49 9.62 -4.22 -5.90
C LEU A 49 10.36 -5.49 -6.36
N SER A 50 10.75 -5.57 -7.63
CA SER A 50 11.52 -6.70 -8.16
C SER A 50 12.85 -6.88 -7.43
N LYS A 51 13.58 -5.77 -7.18
CA LYS A 51 14.82 -5.78 -6.38
C LYS A 51 14.59 -6.22 -4.94
N ALA A 52 13.52 -5.72 -4.31
CA ALA A 52 13.19 -6.04 -2.92
C ALA A 52 12.79 -7.52 -2.77
N SER A 53 11.96 -8.03 -3.68
CA SER A 53 11.51 -9.43 -3.71
C SER A 53 12.65 -10.41 -3.93
N LEU A 54 13.63 -10.06 -4.78
CA LEU A 54 14.76 -10.92 -5.11
C LEU A 54 16.00 -10.69 -4.23
N ARG A 55 15.93 -9.80 -3.23
CA ARG A 55 17.09 -9.38 -2.41
C ARG A 55 17.83 -10.55 -1.73
N LYS A 56 17.15 -11.65 -1.44
CA LYS A 56 17.71 -12.84 -0.79
C LYS A 56 17.85 -14.05 -1.72
N SER A 57 17.56 -13.87 -3.01
CA SER A 57 17.60 -14.95 -3.99
C SER A 57 18.91 -14.90 -4.78
N PRO A 58 19.50 -16.06 -5.14
CA PRO A 58 20.59 -16.08 -6.09
C PRO A 58 20.06 -15.65 -7.46
N VAL A 59 20.49 -14.48 -7.94
CA VAL A 59 20.12 -13.93 -9.25
C VAL A 59 21.37 -13.92 -10.13
N SER A 60 21.27 -14.50 -11.32
CA SER A 60 22.36 -14.44 -12.31
C SER A 60 22.63 -13.00 -12.73
N LYS A 61 23.88 -12.67 -13.03
CA LYS A 61 24.28 -11.36 -13.57
C LYS A 61 23.64 -11.04 -14.93
N GLU A 62 23.11 -12.05 -15.60
CA GLU A 62 22.44 -11.95 -16.90
C GLU A 62 20.95 -11.55 -16.76
N VAL A 63 20.43 -11.47 -15.53
CA VAL A 63 19.04 -11.07 -15.29
C VAL A 63 18.96 -9.54 -15.15
N TYR A 64 18.32 -8.90 -16.13
CA TYR A 64 18.08 -7.47 -16.13
C TYR A 64 16.68 -7.14 -15.60
N LEU A 65 16.58 -6.77 -14.32
CA LEU A 65 15.29 -6.48 -13.66
C LEU A 65 14.55 -5.29 -14.29
N GLN A 66 15.25 -4.39 -15.00
CA GLN A 66 14.63 -3.30 -15.76
C GLN A 66 13.73 -3.84 -16.88
N VAL A 67 14.10 -4.96 -17.50
CA VAL A 67 13.29 -5.60 -18.54
C VAL A 67 11.99 -6.13 -17.93
N LEU A 68 12.08 -6.76 -16.76
CA LEU A 68 10.89 -7.21 -16.03
C LEU A 68 9.95 -6.05 -15.70
N ALA A 69 10.49 -4.96 -15.13
CA ALA A 69 9.69 -3.79 -14.76
C ALA A 69 8.92 -3.17 -15.95
N LYS A 70 9.50 -3.20 -17.16
CA LYS A 70 8.86 -2.74 -18.40
C LYS A 70 7.73 -3.63 -18.88
N HIS A 71 7.84 -4.95 -18.67
CA HIS A 71 6.89 -5.92 -19.20
C HIS A 71 5.81 -6.36 -18.19
N THR A 72 5.86 -5.88 -16.95
CA THR A 72 4.87 -6.19 -15.92
C THR A 72 3.93 -5.03 -15.63
N GLU A 73 3.56 -4.24 -16.64
CA GLU A 73 2.56 -3.19 -16.46
C GLU A 73 1.22 -3.77 -15.96
N GLY A 74 0.61 -3.10 -14.98
CA GLY A 74 -0.59 -3.58 -14.30
C GLY A 74 -0.35 -4.50 -13.10
N PHE A 75 0.91 -4.82 -12.78
CA PHE A 75 1.32 -5.68 -11.66
C PHE A 75 2.34 -5.02 -10.74
#